data_AF-A0A1X7SX33-F1
#
_entry.id   AF-A0A1X7SX33-F1
#
_cell.length_a   1.000
_cell.length_b   1.000
_cell.length_c   1.000
_cell.angle_alpha   90.00
_cell.angle_beta   90.00
_cell.angle_gamma   90.00
#
_symmetry.space_group_name_H-M   'P 1'
#
loop_
_entity.id
_entity.type
_entity.pdbx_description
1 polymer ?
#
loop_
_entity_poly.entity_id
_entity_poly.type
_entity_poly.pdbx_seq_one_letter_code
_entity_poly.pdbx_strand_id
1 'polypeptide(L)'
;MAWLFGMFGSKNKDRDKDSILVRAGAQTNSIPDTNQLKGRALHHTVSIGDSLYVWAGAQDGLPKVHDSEEKRRITSNVQHFTPSTGQWITRSTTGTPPLGVRSYCCTAINDQLYHFGGWCGHDDCFHNSITQLDTVSLQWRELEPTDATRPVMRRSAGGMISFEHDGVHHLLMIGGFGSKPAVRLPHYKYIKFFSGNWCTNEHSMYNLSS
;
A
#
# COMPACT_ATOMS: atom_id res chain seq x y z
N MET A 1 -4.58 -15.67 -13.11
CA MET A 1 -4.86 -14.44 -13.88
C MET A 1 -4.10 -13.31 -13.22
N ALA A 2 -3.23 -12.61 -13.93
CA ALA A 2 -2.43 -11.51 -13.37
C ALA A 2 -3.05 -10.17 -13.75
N TRP A 3 -3.25 -9.30 -12.77
CA TRP A 3 -3.75 -7.94 -12.96
C TRP A 3 -2.61 -6.95 -12.76
N LEU A 4 -2.38 -6.05 -13.72
CA LEU A 4 -1.39 -4.98 -13.60
C LEU A 4 -2.13 -3.64 -13.51
N PHE A 5 -1.96 -2.91 -12.40
CA PHE A 5 -2.56 -1.59 -12.18
C PHE A 5 -1.48 -0.55 -11.87
N GLY A 6 -1.56 0.61 -12.54
CA GLY A 6 -0.78 1.80 -12.24
C GLY A 6 0.68 1.78 -12.71
N MET A 7 0.91 2.06 -14.00
CA MET A 7 2.23 2.52 -14.49
C MET A 7 2.14 3.98 -14.95
N PHE A 8 3.23 4.72 -14.73
CA PHE A 8 3.37 6.17 -14.92
C PHE A 8 2.89 6.67 -16.30
N GLY A 9 2.07 7.73 -16.29
CA GLY A 9 1.83 8.61 -17.44
C GLY A 9 2.52 9.96 -17.23
N SER A 10 3.40 10.34 -18.16
CA SER A 10 4.05 11.66 -18.22
C SER A 10 2.99 12.77 -18.42
N LYS A 11 3.23 13.94 -17.81
CA LYS A 11 2.38 15.13 -17.97
C LYS A 11 2.41 15.60 -19.43
N ASN A 12 1.32 15.36 -20.16
CA ASN A 12 0.88 16.26 -21.21
C ASN A 12 -0.52 16.75 -20.83
N LYS A 13 -0.66 18.08 -20.72
CA LYS A 13 -1.97 18.74 -20.68
C LYS A 13 -2.68 18.40 -21.99
N ASP A 14 -3.95 18.06 -21.90
CA ASP A 14 -4.83 17.58 -22.97
C ASP A 14 -4.72 16.07 -23.26
N ARG A 15 -5.32 15.29 -22.36
CA ARG A 15 -6.18 14.15 -22.71
C ARG A 15 -7.03 13.71 -21.53
N ASP A 16 -8.25 13.29 -21.85
CA ASP A 16 -9.31 12.89 -20.94
C ASP A 16 -8.89 11.88 -19.87
N LYS A 17 -9.57 11.97 -18.74
CA LYS A 17 -9.41 11.23 -17.49
C LYS A 17 -9.22 9.73 -17.73
N ASP A 18 -8.08 9.21 -17.30
CA ASP A 18 -7.74 7.78 -17.33
C ASP A 18 -8.71 6.95 -16.49
N SER A 19 -9.61 6.25 -17.18
CA SER A 19 -10.40 5.14 -16.67
C SER A 19 -9.72 3.82 -17.02
N ILE A 20 -9.86 2.83 -16.13
CA ILE A 20 -9.32 1.48 -16.28
C ILE A 20 -9.84 0.86 -17.59
N LEU A 21 -8.93 0.53 -18.51
CA LEU A 21 -9.24 -0.26 -19.69
C LEU A 21 -9.13 -1.75 -19.34
N VAL A 22 -10.14 -2.29 -18.64
CA VAL A 22 -10.37 -3.75 -18.63
C VAL A 22 -11.17 -4.07 -19.89
N ARG A 23 -10.49 -4.40 -20.99
CA ARG A 23 -11.16 -5.06 -22.12
C ARG A 23 -11.38 -6.54 -21.77
N ALA A 24 -12.45 -6.79 -21.04
CA ALA A 24 -13.14 -8.07 -21.00
C ALA A 24 -14.64 -7.80 -21.10
N GLY A 25 -15.12 -7.62 -22.34
CA GLY A 25 -16.50 -7.89 -22.76
C GLY A 25 -17.70 -7.29 -22.01
N ALA A 26 -17.56 -6.34 -21.09
CA ALA A 26 -18.69 -5.77 -20.36
C ALA A 26 -19.25 -4.51 -21.05
N GLN A 27 -20.56 -4.53 -21.34
CA GLN A 27 -21.31 -3.45 -21.94
C GLN A 27 -21.18 -2.14 -21.14
N THR A 28 -20.92 -1.04 -21.83
CA THR A 28 -20.78 0.30 -21.26
C THR A 28 -22.14 0.89 -20.91
N ASN A 29 -22.70 0.51 -19.76
CA ASN A 29 -23.72 1.33 -19.12
C ASN A 29 -23.00 2.40 -18.29
N SER A 30 -23.46 3.65 -18.35
CA SER A 30 -22.90 4.78 -17.61
C SER A 30 -22.97 4.53 -16.10
N ILE A 31 -21.87 4.07 -15.51
CA ILE A 31 -21.74 3.89 -14.07
C ILE A 31 -21.71 5.29 -13.43
N PRO A 32 -22.59 5.60 -12.46
CA PRO A 32 -22.58 6.91 -11.79
C PRO A 32 -21.20 7.21 -11.18
N ASP A 33 -20.78 8.48 -11.25
CA ASP A 33 -19.45 8.98 -10.84
C ASP A 33 -19.06 8.61 -9.39
N THR A 34 -20.02 8.29 -8.54
CA THR A 34 -19.81 7.87 -7.14
C THR A 34 -19.20 6.48 -7.01
N ASN A 35 -19.28 5.65 -8.07
CA ASN A 35 -18.87 4.23 -8.04
C ASN A 35 -17.56 3.99 -8.81
N GLN A 36 -16.75 5.05 -8.99
CA GLN A 36 -15.47 4.96 -9.69
C GLN A 36 -14.29 5.34 -8.78
N LEU A 37 -13.17 4.62 -8.96
CA LEU A 37 -11.90 4.97 -8.35
C LEU A 37 -11.39 6.27 -8.98
N LYS A 38 -11.18 7.30 -8.16
CA LYS A 38 -10.52 8.53 -8.60
C LYS A 38 -9.06 8.27 -8.97
N GLY A 39 -8.46 9.15 -9.77
CA GLY A 39 -7.04 9.07 -10.16
C GLY A 39 -6.13 8.79 -8.95
N ARG A 40 -5.43 7.66 -9.00
CA ARG A 40 -4.64 7.12 -7.88
C ARG A 40 -3.34 6.49 -8.39
N ALA A 41 -2.22 6.84 -7.79
CA ALA A 41 -0.89 6.28 -8.08
C ALA A 41 -0.18 5.90 -6.78
N LEU A 42 0.95 5.18 -6.86
CA LEU A 42 1.76 4.80 -5.69
C LEU A 42 0.94 4.07 -4.60
N HIS A 43 -0.08 3.32 -5.01
CA HIS A 43 -0.88 2.44 -4.17
C HIS A 43 -0.49 0.99 -4.47
N HIS A 44 -0.92 0.06 -3.63
CA HIS A 44 -0.93 -1.36 -3.95
C HIS A 44 -2.36 -1.86 -4.05
N THR A 45 -2.56 -2.88 -4.88
CA THR A 45 -3.82 -3.61 -4.97
C THR A 45 -3.57 -5.08 -4.64
N VAL A 46 -4.50 -5.68 -3.91
CA VAL A 46 -4.41 -7.08 -3.50
C VAL A 46 -5.78 -7.73 -3.62
N SER A 47 -5.84 -8.98 -4.08
CA SER A 47 -7.08 -9.74 -4.19
C SER A 47 -7.36 -10.55 -2.92
N ILE A 48 -8.59 -10.48 -2.42
CA ILE A 48 -9.14 -11.39 -1.41
C ILE A 48 -10.48 -11.89 -1.94
N GLY A 49 -10.62 -13.22 -2.05
CA GLY A 49 -11.75 -13.84 -2.75
C GLY A 49 -11.91 -13.27 -4.17
N ASP A 50 -13.14 -12.86 -4.50
CA ASP A 50 -13.48 -12.26 -5.80
C ASP A 50 -13.35 -10.72 -5.81
N SER A 51 -12.76 -10.12 -4.77
CA SER A 51 -12.64 -8.66 -4.67
C SER A 51 -11.18 -8.19 -4.71
N LEU A 52 -10.95 -7.11 -5.44
CA LEU A 52 -9.67 -6.40 -5.45
C LEU A 52 -9.73 -5.21 -4.48
N TYR A 53 -8.88 -5.18 -3.47
CA TYR A 53 -8.81 -4.11 -2.50
C TYR A 53 -7.73 -3.09 -2.87
N VAL A 54 -8.02 -1.82 -2.60
CA VAL A 54 -7.08 -0.69 -2.71
C VAL A 54 -7.25 0.25 -1.51
N TRP A 55 -6.13 0.68 -0.96
CA TRP A 55 -6.09 1.64 0.14
C TRP A 55 -5.09 2.76 -0.17
N ALA A 56 -5.40 3.99 0.21
CA ALA A 56 -4.50 5.15 0.07
C ALA A 56 -3.75 5.24 -1.28
N GLY A 57 -2.55 5.80 -1.30
CA GLY A 57 -1.83 6.18 -2.51
C GLY A 57 -1.96 7.67 -2.81
N ALA A 58 -1.14 8.14 -3.75
CA ALA A 58 -1.19 9.49 -4.25
C ALA A 58 -2.52 9.72 -4.99
N GLN A 59 -3.35 10.59 -4.43
CA GLN A 59 -4.67 10.96 -4.93
C GLN A 59 -4.92 12.44 -4.63
N ASP A 60 -5.83 13.04 -5.40
CA ASP A 60 -6.25 14.42 -5.18
C ASP A 60 -6.91 14.59 -3.81
N GLY A 61 -6.66 15.73 -3.17
CA GLY A 61 -7.19 16.05 -1.84
C GLY A 61 -6.44 15.42 -0.67
N LEU A 62 -5.58 14.41 -0.88
CA LEU A 62 -4.78 13.84 0.22
C LEU A 62 -3.70 14.82 0.70
N PRO A 63 -3.75 15.33 1.95
CA PRO A 63 -2.80 16.30 2.45
C PRO A 63 -1.35 15.79 2.45
N LYS A 64 -0.42 16.65 2.08
CA LYS A 64 1.04 16.39 2.08
C LYS A 64 1.68 16.81 3.41
N VAL A 65 1.07 16.41 4.52
CA VAL A 65 1.58 16.62 5.89
C VAL A 65 1.79 15.27 6.57
N HIS A 66 2.63 15.23 7.60
CA HIS A 66 2.93 13.98 8.32
C HIS A 66 1.64 13.30 8.79
N ASP A 67 0.81 14.05 9.50
CA ASP A 67 -0.49 13.60 9.99
C ASP A 67 -1.43 14.79 10.20
N SER A 68 -2.73 14.58 9.97
CA SER A 68 -3.79 15.56 10.22
C SER A 68 -5.15 14.86 10.26
N GLU A 69 -6.14 15.49 10.90
CA GLU A 69 -7.51 14.98 10.93
C GLU A 69 -8.07 14.75 9.51
N GLU A 70 -7.82 15.68 8.59
CA GLU A 70 -8.25 15.56 7.19
C GLU A 70 -7.59 14.38 6.47
N LYS A 71 -6.28 14.18 6.70
CA LYS A 71 -5.57 13.04 6.13
C LYS A 71 -6.13 11.73 6.67
N ARG A 72 -6.33 11.64 7.99
CA ARG A 72 -6.93 10.49 8.66
C ARG A 72 -8.33 10.21 8.12
N ARG A 73 -9.17 11.23 7.95
CA ARG A 73 -10.53 11.10 7.38
C ARG A 73 -10.51 10.45 6.00
N ILE A 74 -9.57 10.83 5.13
CA ILE A 74 -9.41 10.24 3.80
C ILE A 74 -8.89 8.80 3.90
N THR A 75 -7.90 8.55 4.75
CA THR A 75 -7.24 7.23 4.87
C THR A 75 -8.02 6.23 5.71
N SER A 76 -9.07 6.66 6.42
CA SER A 76 -10.04 5.78 7.10
C SER A 76 -11.09 5.20 6.16
N ASN A 77 -10.75 5.05 4.87
CA ASN A 77 -11.58 4.38 3.88
C ASN A 77 -10.72 3.39 3.08
N VAL A 78 -11.28 2.22 2.83
CA VAL A 78 -10.76 1.24 1.86
C VAL A 78 -11.75 1.16 0.70
N GLN A 79 -11.24 0.95 -0.51
CA GLN A 79 -12.09 0.71 -1.67
C GLN A 79 -11.86 -0.71 -2.16
N HIS A 80 -12.92 -1.38 -2.62
CA HIS A 80 -12.79 -2.66 -3.29
C HIS A 80 -13.59 -2.68 -4.59
N PHE A 81 -13.13 -3.49 -5.52
CA PHE A 81 -13.76 -3.74 -6.81
C PHE A 81 -14.14 -5.21 -6.92
N THR A 82 -15.38 -5.48 -7.32
CA THR A 82 -15.84 -6.84 -7.59
C THR A 82 -16.09 -6.99 -9.10
N PRO A 83 -15.34 -7.85 -9.81
CA PRO A 83 -15.46 -7.99 -11.26
C PRO A 83 -16.86 -8.39 -11.74
N SER A 84 -17.59 -9.20 -10.97
CA SER A 84 -18.94 -9.64 -11.33
C SER A 84 -19.95 -8.50 -11.38
N THR A 85 -19.74 -7.43 -10.61
CA THR A 85 -20.60 -6.24 -10.61
C THR A 85 -20.00 -5.08 -11.40
N GLY A 86 -18.69 -5.09 -11.62
CA GLY A 86 -17.97 -4.00 -12.29
C GLY A 86 -17.95 -2.69 -11.49
N GLN A 87 -18.20 -2.74 -10.18
CA GLN A 87 -18.36 -1.56 -9.34
C GLN A 87 -17.25 -1.43 -8.30
N TRP A 88 -16.79 -0.18 -8.09
CA TRP A 88 -16.00 0.16 -6.92
C TRP A 88 -16.92 0.52 -5.76
N ILE A 89 -16.62 -0.02 -4.58
CA ILE A 89 -17.34 0.26 -3.33
C ILE A 89 -16.34 0.83 -2.34
N THR A 90 -16.67 1.98 -1.77
CA THR A 90 -15.91 2.60 -0.67
C THR A 90 -16.50 2.16 0.66
N ARG A 91 -15.65 1.72 1.58
CA ARG A 91 -16.04 1.31 2.93
C ARG A 91 -15.20 2.06 3.96
N SER A 92 -15.87 2.64 4.96
CA SER A 92 -15.19 3.23 6.11
C SER A 92 -14.51 2.15 6.93
N THR A 93 -13.35 2.45 7.48
CA THR A 93 -12.59 1.56 8.36
C THR A 93 -12.50 2.14 9.76
N THR A 94 -12.34 1.27 10.77
CA THR A 94 -12.10 1.66 12.16
C THR A 94 -10.68 1.34 12.61
N GLY A 95 -10.27 1.76 13.81
CA GLY A 95 -8.89 1.61 14.29
C GLY A 95 -7.96 2.69 13.74
N THR A 96 -6.67 2.38 13.65
CA THR A 96 -5.63 3.33 13.22
C THR A 96 -4.97 2.85 11.93
N PRO A 97 -5.34 3.42 10.76
CA PRO A 97 -4.65 3.14 9.50
C PRO A 97 -3.17 3.56 9.56
N PRO A 98 -2.29 2.90 8.78
CA PRO A 98 -0.87 3.27 8.76
C PRO A 98 -0.64 4.67 8.17
N LEU A 99 0.40 5.35 8.64
CA LEU A 99 0.78 6.67 8.13
C LEU A 99 1.55 6.61 6.80
N GLY A 100 2.15 5.46 6.48
CA GLY A 100 2.84 5.18 5.22
C GLY A 100 1.85 5.03 4.06
N VAL A 101 1.27 6.14 3.62
CA VAL A 101 0.14 6.15 2.68
C VAL A 101 0.52 5.97 1.20
N ARG A 102 1.81 6.02 0.84
CA ARG A 102 2.28 5.91 -0.55
C ARG A 102 3.42 4.92 -0.66
N SER A 103 3.43 4.12 -1.73
CA SER A 103 4.46 3.13 -2.03
C SER A 103 4.77 2.20 -0.84
N TYR A 104 3.77 1.91 -0.02
CA TYR A 104 3.82 0.85 0.99
C TYR A 104 3.79 -0.52 0.29
N CYS A 105 4.22 -1.59 0.94
CA CYS A 105 4.03 -2.94 0.39
C CYS A 105 2.77 -3.57 0.99
N CYS A 106 2.05 -4.40 0.23
CA CYS A 106 0.82 -5.04 0.72
C CYS A 106 0.69 -6.48 0.20
N THR A 107 0.15 -7.37 1.03
CA THR A 107 -0.20 -8.75 0.67
C THR A 107 -1.40 -9.23 1.48
N ALA A 108 -2.01 -10.35 1.07
CA ALA A 108 -3.17 -10.93 1.73
C ALA A 108 -2.85 -12.31 2.29
N ILE A 109 -3.45 -12.63 3.43
CA ILE A 109 -3.53 -13.99 3.99
C ILE A 109 -4.93 -14.15 4.54
N ASN A 110 -5.70 -15.06 3.95
CA ASN A 110 -7.14 -15.21 4.22
C ASN A 110 -7.85 -13.84 4.05
N ASP A 111 -8.73 -13.48 4.99
CA ASP A 111 -9.50 -12.22 4.96
C ASP A 111 -8.74 -11.01 5.54
N GLN A 112 -7.40 -11.07 5.58
CA GLN A 112 -6.54 -10.07 6.22
C GLN A 112 -5.54 -9.49 5.22
N LEU A 113 -5.50 -8.17 5.14
CA LEU A 113 -4.51 -7.41 4.37
C LEU A 113 -3.38 -6.94 5.28
N TYR A 114 -2.15 -7.27 4.94
CA TYR A 114 -0.96 -6.85 5.67
C TYR A 114 -0.24 -5.76 4.90
N HIS A 115 0.12 -4.69 5.60
CA HIS A 115 0.79 -3.52 5.04
C HIS A 115 2.14 -3.33 5.72
N PHE A 116 3.15 -2.98 4.94
CA PHE A 116 4.47 -2.64 5.45
C PHE A 116 5.01 -1.33 4.89
N GLY A 117 5.51 -0.50 5.81
CA GLY A 117 6.29 0.69 5.50
C GLY A 117 5.52 1.73 4.70
N GLY A 118 6.17 2.32 3.70
CA GLY A 118 5.63 3.38 2.87
C GLY A 118 6.14 4.78 3.25
N TRP A 119 5.88 5.73 2.36
CA TRP A 119 6.14 7.16 2.54
C TRP A 119 4.85 7.87 2.93
N CYS A 120 4.91 8.73 3.96
CA CYS A 120 3.70 9.40 4.43
C CYS A 120 3.24 10.57 3.53
N GLY A 121 4.02 10.96 2.52
CA GLY A 121 3.67 12.07 1.63
C GLY A 121 4.16 13.45 2.10
N HIS A 122 5.01 13.48 3.12
CA HIS A 122 5.63 14.68 3.70
C HIS A 122 7.13 14.46 3.92
N ASP A 123 7.96 15.36 3.40
CA ASP A 123 9.43 15.32 3.48
C ASP A 123 10.03 13.91 3.25
N ASP A 124 11.10 13.57 3.95
CA ASP A 124 11.71 12.23 3.96
C ASP A 124 11.15 11.33 5.06
N CYS A 125 9.83 11.35 5.26
CA CYS A 125 9.17 10.58 6.31
C CYS A 125 8.68 9.21 5.80
N PHE A 126 9.54 8.21 6.00
CA PHE A 126 9.29 6.80 5.69
C PHE A 126 8.97 6.00 6.96
N HIS A 127 8.27 4.89 6.79
CA HIS A 127 7.82 4.00 7.86
C HIS A 127 8.40 2.58 7.71
N ASN A 128 8.40 1.83 8.81
CA ASN A 128 8.66 0.38 8.87
C ASN A 128 7.62 -0.33 9.75
N SER A 129 6.47 0.30 10.00
CA SER A 129 5.35 -0.33 10.70
C SER A 129 4.79 -1.50 9.88
N ILE A 130 4.30 -2.50 10.60
CA ILE A 130 3.49 -3.58 10.07
C ILE A 130 2.08 -3.40 10.63
N THR A 131 1.11 -3.23 9.73
CA THR A 131 -0.29 -3.09 10.11
C THR A 131 -1.15 -4.06 9.35
N GLN A 132 -2.29 -4.40 9.92
CA GLN A 132 -3.24 -5.36 9.39
C GLN A 132 -4.60 -4.69 9.26
N LEU A 133 -5.32 -4.99 8.17
CA LEU A 133 -6.73 -4.68 8.00
C LEU A 133 -7.49 -5.99 7.85
N ASP A 134 -8.42 -6.24 8.77
CA ASP A 134 -9.42 -7.29 8.63
C ASP A 134 -10.49 -6.80 7.63
N THR A 135 -10.70 -7.54 6.55
CA THR A 135 -11.63 -7.15 5.48
C THR A 135 -13.10 -7.46 5.78
N VAL A 136 -13.38 -8.28 6.80
CA VAL A 136 -14.73 -8.56 7.29
C VAL A 136 -15.17 -7.47 8.25
N SER A 137 -14.37 -7.18 9.27
CA SER A 137 -14.69 -6.17 10.29
C SER A 137 -14.31 -4.75 9.88
N LEU A 138 -13.47 -4.59 8.84
CA LEU A 138 -12.92 -3.31 8.38
C LEU A 138 -12.16 -2.56 9.48
N GLN A 139 -11.52 -3.31 10.38
CA GLN A 139 -10.77 -2.77 11.49
C GLN A 139 -9.26 -2.88 11.24
N TRP A 140 -8.56 -1.77 11.44
CA TRP A 140 -7.11 -1.71 11.44
C TRP A 140 -6.53 -2.13 12.79
N ARG A 141 -5.43 -2.89 12.74
CA ARG A 141 -4.59 -3.23 13.88
C ARG A 141 -3.12 -2.96 13.57
N GLU A 142 -2.42 -2.32 14.49
CA GLU A 142 -0.96 -2.23 14.44
C GLU A 142 -0.36 -3.52 15.03
N LEU A 143 0.47 -4.20 14.24
CA LEU A 143 1.18 -5.40 14.66
C LEU A 143 2.58 -5.06 15.14
N GLU A 144 3.23 -4.11 14.47
CA GLU A 144 4.54 -3.60 14.86
C GLU A 144 4.62 -2.10 14.50
N PRO A 145 4.93 -1.21 15.47
CA PRO A 145 4.97 0.22 15.21
C PRO A 145 6.17 0.63 14.36
N THR A 146 6.09 1.85 13.82
CA THR A 146 7.27 2.46 13.21
C THR A 146 8.30 2.77 14.28
N ASP A 147 9.52 2.27 14.12
CA ASP A 147 10.62 2.49 15.05
C ASP A 147 11.94 2.65 14.29
N ALA A 148 12.59 3.79 14.52
CA ALA A 148 13.83 4.18 13.85
C ALA A 148 15.08 3.47 14.40
N THR A 149 14.95 2.67 15.45
CA THR A 149 16.05 1.93 16.09
C THR A 149 16.12 0.47 15.66
N ARG A 150 15.02 -0.09 15.13
CA ARG A 150 14.97 -1.47 14.61
C ARG A 150 15.98 -1.70 13.49
N PRO A 151 16.57 -2.90 13.37
CA PRO A 151 17.41 -3.30 12.24
C PRO A 151 16.57 -3.59 10.98
N VAL A 152 15.51 -2.80 10.75
CA VAL A 152 14.62 -2.85 9.59
C VAL A 152 14.50 -1.43 9.08
N MET A 153 15.05 -1.17 7.89
CA MET A 153 15.07 0.17 7.33
C MET A 153 13.66 0.68 7.04
N ARG A 154 13.34 1.90 7.50
CA ARG A 154 12.10 2.61 7.13
C ARG A 154 12.15 2.95 5.65
N ARG A 155 11.25 2.35 4.88
CA ARG A 155 11.32 2.31 3.41
C ARG A 155 9.95 2.19 2.76
N SER A 156 9.96 2.49 1.48
CA SER A 156 8.84 2.43 0.54
C SER A 156 9.33 1.78 -0.75
N ALA A 157 8.44 1.54 -1.72
CA ALA A 157 8.78 1.01 -3.05
C ALA A 157 9.57 -0.31 -3.01
N GLY A 158 9.30 -1.14 -2.00
CA GLY A 158 9.81 -2.51 -1.89
C GLY A 158 8.81 -3.53 -2.45
N GLY A 159 9.13 -4.81 -2.26
CA GLY A 159 8.20 -5.91 -2.49
C GLY A 159 7.80 -6.57 -1.17
N MET A 160 6.61 -7.17 -1.13
CA MET A 160 6.19 -8.07 -0.05
C MET A 160 5.51 -9.31 -0.61
N ILE A 161 5.86 -10.47 -0.06
CA ILE A 161 5.16 -11.74 -0.29
C ILE A 161 4.78 -12.38 1.04
N SER A 162 3.73 -13.18 1.02
CA SER A 162 3.38 -14.09 2.11
C SER A 162 3.68 -15.53 1.70
N PHE A 163 4.06 -16.37 2.67
CA PHE A 163 4.17 -17.82 2.50
C PHE A 163 3.95 -18.51 3.84
N GLU A 164 3.67 -19.81 3.80
CA GLU A 164 3.56 -20.65 4.98
C GLU A 164 4.76 -21.58 5.07
N HIS A 165 5.32 -21.73 6.27
CA HIS A 165 6.35 -22.70 6.57
C HIS A 165 6.14 -23.23 7.99
N ASP A 166 6.15 -24.56 8.15
CA ASP A 166 5.93 -25.25 9.42
C ASP A 166 4.68 -24.80 10.19
N GLY A 167 3.58 -24.56 9.45
CA GLY A 167 2.29 -24.13 10.01
C GLY A 167 2.25 -22.66 10.45
N VAL A 168 3.29 -21.88 10.15
CA VAL A 168 3.38 -20.45 10.47
C VAL A 168 3.34 -19.64 9.17
N HIS A 169 2.51 -18.61 9.15
CA HIS A 169 2.51 -17.65 8.06
C HIS A 169 3.62 -16.60 8.25
N HIS A 170 4.34 -16.31 7.18
CA HIS A 170 5.42 -15.35 7.15
C HIS A 170 5.12 -14.23 6.17
N LEU A 171 5.50 -13.01 6.53
CA LEU A 171 5.59 -11.87 5.62
C LEU A 171 7.06 -11.61 5.33
N LEU A 172 7.45 -11.65 4.05
CA LEU A 172 8.80 -11.33 3.61
C LEU A 172 8.78 -10.02 2.82
N MET A 173 9.42 -8.99 3.37
CA MET A 173 9.54 -7.68 2.77
C MET A 173 10.96 -7.50 2.21
N ILE A 174 11.10 -7.15 0.94
CA ILE A 174 12.39 -7.11 0.24
C ILE A 174 12.61 -5.75 -0.42
N GLY A 175 13.80 -5.20 -0.17
CA GLY A 175 14.32 -4.00 -0.79
C GLY A 175 13.49 -2.75 -0.52
N GLY A 176 13.80 -1.70 -1.26
CA GLY A 176 13.04 -0.46 -1.27
C GLY A 176 13.94 0.78 -1.15
N PHE A 177 13.27 1.93 -1.04
CA PHE A 177 13.83 3.26 -0.94
C PHE A 177 13.31 3.98 0.30
N GLY A 178 14.19 4.61 1.07
CA GLY A 178 13.76 5.34 2.26
C GLY A 178 14.86 6.04 3.05
N SER A 179 14.69 6.06 4.37
CA SER A 179 15.56 6.79 5.29
C SER A 179 16.91 6.11 5.51
N LYS A 180 17.86 6.80 6.15
CA LYS A 180 19.13 6.19 6.58
C LYS A 180 18.85 4.95 7.45
N PRO A 181 19.44 3.78 7.14
CA PRO A 181 19.26 2.58 7.95
C PRO A 181 19.83 2.80 9.35
N ALA A 182 19.11 2.32 10.37
CA ALA A 182 19.56 2.38 11.77
C ALA A 182 20.80 1.51 11.99
N VAL A 183 20.76 0.30 11.44
CA VAL A 183 21.85 -0.69 11.45
C VAL A 183 22.09 -1.12 10.00
N ARG A 184 23.36 -1.17 9.58
CA ARG A 184 23.75 -1.70 8.28
C ARG A 184 24.26 -3.12 8.46
N LEU A 185 23.44 -4.09 8.05
CA LEU A 185 23.82 -5.50 8.10
C LEU A 185 24.77 -5.82 6.94
N PRO A 186 25.84 -6.59 7.17
CA PRO A 186 26.92 -6.79 6.19
C PRO A 186 26.48 -7.54 4.91
N HIS A 187 25.39 -8.31 4.98
CA HIS A 187 24.87 -9.08 3.86
C HIS A 187 23.99 -8.26 2.91
N TYR A 188 23.65 -7.01 3.28
CA TYR A 188 22.81 -6.13 2.48
C TYR A 188 23.61 -4.94 1.94
N LYS A 189 23.21 -4.50 0.75
CA LYS A 189 23.71 -3.29 0.11
C LYS A 189 22.81 -2.13 0.50
N TYR A 190 23.44 -1.01 0.84
CA TYR A 190 22.78 0.25 1.16
C TYR A 190 23.44 1.35 0.33
N ILE A 191 22.71 1.88 -0.65
CA ILE A 191 23.22 2.89 -1.59
C ILE A 191 22.59 4.23 -1.22
N LYS A 192 23.42 5.19 -0.80
CA LYS A 192 22.98 6.56 -0.49
C LYS A 192 22.89 7.39 -1.76
N PHE A 193 21.79 8.12 -1.93
CA PHE A 193 21.59 9.08 -3.00
C PHE A 193 21.99 10.49 -2.56
N PHE A 194 22.18 11.38 -3.54
CA PHE A 194 22.46 12.80 -3.28
C PHE A 194 21.35 13.49 -2.47
N SER A 195 20.09 13.03 -2.60
CA SER A 195 18.97 13.52 -1.80
C SER A 195 19.07 13.18 -0.31
N GLY A 196 19.98 12.27 0.09
CA GLY A 196 20.13 11.80 1.47
C GLY A 196 19.37 10.50 1.78
N ASN A 197 18.43 10.11 0.91
CA ASN A 197 17.72 8.83 0.97
C ASN A 197 18.60 7.66 0.53
N TRP A 198 18.11 6.45 0.79
CA TRP A 198 18.84 5.21 0.57
C TRP A 198 18.00 4.22 -0.23
N CYS A 199 18.63 3.50 -1.16
CA CYS A 199 18.10 2.24 -1.68
C CYS A 199 18.76 1.06 -0.98
N THR A 200 18.03 -0.04 -0.87
CA THR A 200 18.55 -1.27 -0.28
C THR A 200 17.99 -2.52 -0.95
N ASN A 201 18.72 -3.63 -0.84
CA ASN A 201 18.23 -5.00 -1.09
C ASN A 201 17.96 -5.76 0.22
N GLU A 202 17.92 -5.07 1.36
CA GLU A 202 17.55 -5.64 2.67
C GLU A 202 16.26 -6.45 2.56
N HIS A 203 16.27 -7.65 3.12
CA HIS A 203 15.04 -8.39 3.39
C HIS A 203 14.80 -8.52 4.89
N SER A 204 13.53 -8.46 5.27
CA SER A 204 13.06 -8.57 6.65
C SER A 204 11.84 -9.48 6.67
N MET A 205 11.77 -10.38 7.64
CA MET A 205 10.69 -11.34 7.79
C MET A 205 9.93 -11.06 9.08
N TYR A 206 8.60 -11.15 9.02
CA TYR A 206 7.71 -11.10 10.18
C TYR A 206 6.91 -12.39 10.27
N ASN A 207 6.89 -13.00 11.45
CA ASN A 207 6.20 -14.25 11.69
C ASN A 207 4.83 -13.96 12.30
N LEU A 208 3.78 -14.42 11.64
CA LEU A 208 2.42 -14.38 12.16
C LEU A 208 2.22 -15.64 13.00
N SER A 209 2.68 -15.59 14.25
CA SER A 209 2.35 -16.64 15.22
C SER A 209 0.84 -16.65 15.47
N SER A 210 0.27 -17.86 15.47
CA SER A 210 -1.11 -18.12 15.88
C SER A 210 -1.37 -17.73 17.33
#